data_AF-A0A4P7BE43-F1
#
_entry.id   AF-A0A4P7BE43-F1
#
_cell.length_a   1.000
_cell.length_b   1.000
_cell.length_c   1.000
_cell.angle_alpha   90.00
_cell.angle_beta   90.00
_cell.angle_gamma   90.00
#
_symmetry.space_group_name_H-M   'P 1'
#
loop_
_entity.id
_entity.type
_entity.pdbx_description
1 polymer ?
#
loop_
_entity_poly.entity_id
_entity_poly.type
_entity_poly.pdbx_seq_one_letter_code
_entity_poly.pdbx_strand_id
1 'polypeptide(L)'
;MSLNELIQVCIAHNLDGYNIDLGVKSFAVNLLKPEMPVISIQLRSLDELLRMMKKADSTHIYIARGVFYLNALYSVTNSFPAARIYYLKTQDLMAVAAIGSFLEEHSVRLPPVNDAQLSQLIDDQCYPERYAKWHTQWEANSRTFKGLLDGRIQNTSVEQGIWLSSNGRCMFCESKTDRMSTATIMAEKGVLVGFQLCGEHETEAMNHPTLFNYICSKTGIPAPFFARATVVLHGKYALTITRHALLKDLDCENEKVSGATITAKRKSGFRVIVRQDALHDYAYIIQDPRRRPVSRIDSANHHHVAYGPDHVHRDLRKANKNKVEPSFTYGFVAADLKAIKKLIENAETQWQSKLAAQPFGKA
;
A
#
# COMPACT_ATOMS: atom_id res chain seq x y z
N MET A 1 8.90 -7.41 3.30
CA MET A 1 8.48 -8.09 4.53
C MET A 1 7.97 -9.47 4.16
N SER A 2 8.48 -10.53 4.77
CA SER A 2 7.96 -11.89 4.64
C SER A 2 6.86 -12.17 5.67
N LEU A 3 6.07 -13.24 5.49
CA LEU A 3 5.07 -13.66 6.48
C LEU A 3 5.69 -13.98 7.84
N ASN A 4 6.88 -14.59 7.84
CA ASN A 4 7.61 -14.87 9.08
C ASN A 4 8.00 -13.58 9.80
N GLU A 5 8.48 -12.56 9.09
CA GLU A 5 8.78 -11.26 9.70
C GLU A 5 7.53 -10.61 10.29
N LEU A 6 6.38 -10.67 9.59
CA LEU A 6 5.11 -10.16 10.09
C LEU A 6 4.71 -10.85 11.40
N ILE A 7 4.76 -12.19 11.44
CA ILE A 7 4.41 -12.97 12.64
C ILE A 7 5.32 -12.57 13.81
N GLN A 8 6.63 -12.45 13.57
CA GLN A 8 7.58 -12.11 14.64
C GLN A 8 7.32 -10.72 15.21
N VAL A 9 6.96 -9.75 14.36
CA VAL A 9 6.52 -8.43 14.81
C VAL A 9 5.26 -8.52 15.66
N CYS A 10 4.25 -9.29 15.23
CA CYS A 10 3.02 -9.47 16.00
C CYS A 10 3.28 -10.15 17.36
N ILE A 11 4.17 -11.14 17.41
CA ILE A 11 4.51 -11.87 18.64
C ILE A 11 5.28 -10.96 19.61
N ALA A 12 6.25 -10.18 19.12
CA ALA A 12 6.98 -9.21 19.92
C ALA A 12 6.07 -8.16 20.57
N HIS A 13 4.89 -7.92 19.98
CA HIS A 13 3.85 -7.03 20.49
C HIS A 13 2.74 -7.74 21.25
N ASN A 14 2.98 -8.99 21.64
CA ASN A 14 2.11 -9.80 22.49
C ASN A 14 0.69 -10.00 21.91
N LEU A 15 0.54 -10.00 20.59
CA LEU A 15 -0.75 -10.28 19.94
C LEU A 15 -1.16 -11.74 20.10
N ASP A 16 -2.46 -12.00 20.17
CA ASP A 16 -2.99 -13.36 20.20
C ASP A 16 -3.05 -13.98 18.79
N GLY A 17 -3.32 -15.29 18.72
CA GLY A 17 -3.35 -16.02 17.46
C GLY A 17 -4.36 -15.47 16.44
N TYR A 18 -5.50 -14.97 16.91
CA TYR A 18 -6.52 -14.38 16.05
C TYR A 18 -6.02 -13.13 15.32
N ASN A 19 -5.41 -12.19 16.05
CA ASN A 19 -4.88 -10.96 15.45
C ASN A 19 -3.68 -11.22 14.54
N ILE A 20 -2.86 -12.23 14.89
CA ILE A 20 -1.78 -12.69 14.00
C ILE A 20 -2.37 -13.23 12.69
N ASP A 21 -3.38 -14.10 12.74
CA ASP A 21 -4.02 -14.66 11.54
C ASP A 21 -4.73 -13.59 10.70
N LEU A 22 -5.33 -12.59 11.34
CA LEU A 22 -5.90 -11.44 10.64
C LEU A 22 -4.85 -10.72 9.79
N GLY A 23 -3.67 -10.44 10.36
CA GLY A 23 -2.55 -9.84 9.64
C GLY A 23 -2.05 -10.73 8.50
N VAL A 24 -1.92 -12.04 8.75
CA VAL A 24 -1.52 -13.02 7.72
C VAL A 24 -2.52 -13.07 6.58
N LYS A 25 -3.83 -13.14 6.84
CA LYS A 25 -4.87 -13.12 5.80
C LYS A 25 -4.73 -11.90 4.90
N SER A 26 -4.52 -10.71 5.47
CA SER A 26 -4.37 -9.48 4.70
C SER A 26 -3.09 -9.44 3.84
N PHE A 27 -2.00 -10.08 4.28
CA PHE A 27 -0.73 -10.07 3.56
C PHE A 27 -0.61 -11.21 2.53
N ALA A 28 -1.05 -12.41 2.93
CA ALA A 28 -0.91 -13.65 2.18
C ALA A 28 -1.80 -13.72 0.93
N VAL A 29 -2.75 -12.79 0.74
CA VAL A 29 -3.53 -12.67 -0.51
C VAL A 29 -2.62 -12.57 -1.74
N ASN A 30 -1.43 -12.00 -1.58
CA ASN A 30 -0.44 -11.83 -2.64
C ASN A 30 0.39 -13.09 -2.93
N LEU A 31 0.18 -14.18 -2.17
CA LEU A 31 0.94 -15.43 -2.26
C LEU A 31 0.10 -16.60 -2.78
N LEU A 32 -1.23 -16.45 -2.82
CA LEU A 32 -2.14 -17.53 -3.20
C LEU A 32 -1.94 -17.96 -4.67
N LYS A 33 -2.10 -19.26 -4.91
CA LYS A 33 -1.98 -19.90 -6.23
C LYS A 33 -3.09 -20.93 -6.42
N PRO A 34 -3.52 -21.23 -7.66
CA PRO A 34 -4.62 -22.18 -7.92
C PRO A 34 -4.40 -23.59 -7.36
N GLU A 35 -3.15 -24.00 -7.15
CA GLU A 35 -2.76 -25.34 -6.68
C GLU A 35 -2.35 -25.37 -5.20
N MET A 36 -2.53 -24.27 -4.47
CA MET A 36 -2.06 -24.12 -3.09
C MET A 36 -3.23 -23.94 -2.10
N PRO A 37 -3.92 -25.03 -1.70
CA PRO A 37 -5.09 -24.96 -0.82
C PRO A 37 -4.76 -24.54 0.63
N VAL A 38 -3.48 -24.49 0.97
CA VAL A 38 -2.98 -24.22 2.31
C VAL A 38 -1.81 -23.24 2.27
N ILE A 39 -1.87 -22.23 3.13
CA ILE A 39 -0.70 -21.44 3.52
C ILE A 39 -0.10 -22.06 4.78
N SER A 40 1.07 -22.68 4.64
CA SER A 40 1.77 -23.28 5.77
C SER A 40 2.90 -22.38 6.25
N ILE A 41 2.96 -22.14 7.56
CA ILE A 41 3.92 -21.22 8.17
C ILE A 41 4.58 -21.91 9.36
N GLN A 42 5.88 -22.15 9.24
CA GLN A 42 6.66 -22.77 10.32
C GLN A 42 6.98 -21.72 11.39
N LEU A 43 6.61 -22.00 12.63
CA LEU A 43 6.92 -21.18 13.80
C LEU A 43 8.30 -21.50 14.37
N ARG A 44 8.80 -20.64 15.26
CA ARG A 44 10.16 -20.75 15.81
C ARG A 44 10.21 -21.42 17.17
N SER A 45 9.12 -21.38 17.95
CA SER A 45 9.09 -21.96 19.29
C SER A 45 7.72 -22.50 19.67
N LEU A 46 7.71 -23.32 20.73
CA LEU A 46 6.50 -23.90 21.29
C LEU A 46 5.56 -22.83 21.86
N ASP A 47 6.10 -21.76 22.42
CA ASP A 47 5.31 -20.63 22.93
C ASP A 47 4.56 -19.92 21.81
N GLU A 48 5.20 -19.74 20.64
CA GLU A 48 4.54 -19.19 19.46
C GLU A 48 3.40 -20.11 19.00
N LEU A 49 3.65 -21.42 18.96
CA LEU A 49 2.64 -22.39 18.55
C LEU A 49 1.45 -22.41 19.51
N LEU A 50 1.70 -22.46 20.83
CA LEU A 50 0.67 -22.41 21.85
C LEU A 50 -0.19 -21.14 21.72
N ARG A 51 0.45 -19.99 21.45
CA ARG A 51 -0.25 -18.72 21.22
C ARG A 51 -1.20 -18.79 20.02
N MET A 52 -0.76 -19.41 18.91
CA MET A 52 -1.62 -19.63 17.75
C MET A 52 -2.74 -20.64 18.05
N MET A 53 -2.45 -21.72 18.78
CA MET A 53 -3.39 -22.79 19.12
C MET A 53 -4.57 -22.30 19.97
N LYS A 54 -4.36 -21.36 20.89
CA LYS A 54 -5.40 -20.80 21.77
C LYS A 54 -6.58 -20.15 21.05
N LYS A 55 -6.40 -19.78 19.77
CA LYS A 55 -7.41 -19.11 18.93
C LYS A 55 -7.65 -19.82 17.59
N ALA A 56 -7.07 -20.99 17.40
CA ALA A 56 -7.21 -21.77 16.17
C ALA A 56 -8.60 -22.43 16.09
N ASP A 57 -9.10 -22.64 14.88
CA ASP A 57 -10.34 -23.39 14.64
C ASP A 57 -10.15 -24.90 14.90
N SER A 58 -8.92 -25.39 14.71
CA SER A 58 -8.53 -26.77 15.02
C SER A 58 -7.07 -26.85 15.45
N THR A 59 -6.80 -27.71 16.42
CA THR A 59 -5.45 -28.11 16.82
C THR A 59 -5.30 -29.61 16.64
N HIS A 60 -4.21 -30.05 16.02
CA HIS A 60 -4.01 -31.47 15.72
C HIS A 60 -2.54 -31.80 15.48
N ILE A 61 -2.23 -33.09 15.46
CA ILE A 61 -0.94 -33.61 15.00
C ILE A 61 -1.15 -34.38 13.70
N TYR A 62 -0.37 -34.04 12.68
CA TYR A 62 -0.33 -34.74 11.41
C TYR A 62 1.01 -35.45 11.25
N ILE A 63 1.00 -36.70 10.79
CA ILE A 63 2.22 -37.51 10.66
C ILE A 63 2.41 -37.86 9.20
N ALA A 64 3.52 -37.40 8.63
CA ALA A 64 3.90 -37.74 7.26
C ALA A 64 5.37 -38.14 7.20
N ARG A 65 5.64 -39.34 6.68
CA ARG A 65 6.99 -39.86 6.44
C ARG A 65 7.90 -39.78 7.68
N GLY A 66 7.36 -40.13 8.85
CA GLY A 66 8.09 -40.10 10.12
C GLY A 66 8.34 -38.69 10.69
N VAL A 67 7.74 -37.66 10.11
CA VAL A 67 7.76 -36.28 10.64
C VAL A 67 6.41 -35.99 11.27
N PHE A 68 6.44 -35.52 12.51
CA PHE A 68 5.28 -35.07 13.28
C PHE A 68 5.12 -33.56 13.10
N TYR A 69 3.96 -33.13 12.61
CA TYR A 69 3.58 -31.73 12.43
C TYR A 69 2.55 -31.37 13.49
N LEU A 70 2.89 -30.47 14.40
CA LEU A 70 2.00 -29.98 15.45
C LEU A 70 1.36 -28.67 14.95
N ASN A 71 0.05 -28.70 14.73
CA ASN A 71 -0.64 -27.70 13.90
C ASN A 71 -1.64 -26.87 14.70
N ALA A 72 -1.62 -25.56 14.47
CA ALA A 72 -2.73 -24.64 14.69
C ALA A 72 -3.34 -24.30 13.31
N LEU A 73 -4.57 -24.76 13.06
CA LEU A 73 -5.28 -24.55 11.81
C LEU A 73 -6.35 -23.47 11.95
N TYR A 74 -6.34 -22.55 10.99
CA TYR A 74 -7.36 -21.54 10.79
C TYR A 74 -8.08 -21.82 9.46
N SER A 75 -9.39 -22.01 9.53
CA SER A 75 -10.24 -22.48 8.43
C SER A 75 -10.41 -21.46 7.32
N VAL A 76 -10.89 -21.91 6.17
CA VAL A 76 -11.22 -21.02 5.04
C VAL A 76 -12.25 -19.97 5.46
N THR A 77 -12.19 -18.79 4.85
CA THR A 77 -13.16 -17.72 5.12
C THR A 77 -13.66 -17.13 3.81
N ASN A 78 -14.74 -16.36 3.87
CA ASN A 78 -15.27 -15.68 2.69
C ASN A 78 -14.27 -14.68 2.07
N SER A 79 -13.35 -14.13 2.86
CA SER A 79 -12.33 -13.17 2.40
C SER A 79 -11.01 -13.84 2.00
N PHE A 80 -10.78 -15.11 2.35
CA PHE A 80 -9.53 -15.82 2.12
C PHE A 80 -9.77 -17.33 1.83
N PRO A 81 -9.48 -17.82 0.60
CA PRO A 81 -9.97 -19.11 0.10
C PRO A 81 -9.18 -20.33 0.56
N ALA A 82 -7.99 -20.14 1.14
CA ALA A 82 -7.09 -21.20 1.59
C ALA A 82 -7.08 -21.33 3.12
N ALA A 83 -6.91 -22.55 3.62
CA ALA A 83 -6.65 -22.76 5.04
C ALA A 83 -5.25 -22.27 5.41
N ARG A 84 -5.03 -21.93 6.68
CA ARG A 84 -3.75 -21.42 7.18
C ARG A 84 -3.29 -22.31 8.32
N ILE A 85 -2.11 -22.90 8.18
CA ILE A 85 -1.55 -23.83 9.16
C ILE A 85 -0.25 -23.24 9.71
N TYR A 86 -0.26 -22.95 11.01
CA TYR A 86 0.93 -22.56 11.75
C TYR A 86 1.44 -23.79 12.48
N TYR A 87 2.72 -24.13 12.29
CA TYR A 87 3.21 -25.43 12.74
C TYR A 87 4.62 -25.41 13.30
N LEU A 88 4.87 -26.38 14.18
CA LEU A 88 6.20 -26.91 14.46
C LEU A 88 6.30 -28.32 13.90
N LYS A 89 7.52 -28.78 13.61
CA LYS A 89 7.76 -30.16 13.20
C LYS A 89 8.95 -30.76 13.93
N THR A 90 8.86 -32.06 14.18
CA THR A 90 9.95 -32.86 14.76
C THR A 90 9.89 -34.29 14.22
N GLN A 91 11.02 -34.99 14.24
CA GLN A 91 11.09 -36.44 13.99
C GLN A 91 11.22 -37.24 15.30
N ASP A 92 11.44 -36.55 16.43
CA ASP A 92 11.65 -37.17 17.73
C ASP A 92 10.31 -37.41 18.44
N LEU A 93 9.95 -38.68 18.60
CA LEU A 93 8.74 -39.12 19.29
C LEU A 93 8.74 -38.71 20.77
N MET A 94 9.89 -38.68 21.44
CA MET A 94 9.99 -38.25 22.84
C MET A 94 9.72 -36.75 22.96
N ALA A 95 10.21 -35.96 22.00
CA ALA A 95 9.86 -34.54 21.92
C ALA A 95 8.35 -34.34 21.71
N VAL A 96 7.69 -35.16 20.89
CA VAL A 96 6.23 -35.10 20.72
C VAL A 96 5.50 -35.37 22.03
N ALA A 97 5.90 -36.38 22.80
CA ALA A 97 5.28 -36.69 24.10
C ALA A 97 5.46 -35.55 25.12
N ALA A 98 6.66 -34.96 25.18
CA ALA A 98 6.96 -33.81 26.04
C ALA A 98 6.13 -32.58 25.65
N ILE A 99 6.05 -32.27 24.35
CA ILE A 99 5.24 -31.16 23.83
C ILE A 99 3.75 -31.41 24.09
N GLY A 100 3.27 -32.64 23.88
CA GLY A 100 1.89 -33.02 24.15
C GLY A 100 1.50 -32.77 25.61
N SER A 101 2.34 -33.20 26.55
CA SER A 101 2.13 -32.98 27.99
C SER A 101 2.07 -31.48 28.31
N PHE A 102 3.02 -30.69 27.79
CA PHE A 102 3.03 -29.23 27.97
C PHE A 102 1.75 -28.57 27.43
N LEU A 103 1.28 -28.98 26.25
CA LEU A 103 0.07 -28.40 25.65
C LEU A 103 -1.20 -28.77 26.43
N GLU A 104 -1.27 -30.01 26.95
CA GLU A 104 -2.40 -30.45 27.78
C GLU A 104 -2.48 -29.65 29.10
N GLU A 105 -1.35 -29.37 29.74
CA GLU A 105 -1.28 -28.47 30.91
C GLU A 105 -1.83 -27.07 30.59
N HIS A 106 -1.72 -26.64 29.32
CA HIS A 106 -2.25 -25.38 28.82
C HIS A 106 -3.63 -25.52 28.14
N SER A 107 -4.35 -26.61 28.41
CA SER A 107 -5.70 -26.88 27.90
C SER A 107 -5.81 -26.98 26.38
N VAL A 108 -4.73 -27.37 25.70
CA VAL A 108 -4.70 -27.63 24.26
C VAL A 108 -4.49 -29.12 24.00
N ARG A 109 -5.35 -29.72 23.18
CA ARG A 109 -5.23 -31.14 22.78
C ARG A 109 -4.72 -31.26 21.35
N LEU A 110 -3.96 -32.32 21.09
CA LEU A 110 -3.43 -32.66 19.76
C LEU A 110 -3.92 -34.03 19.29
N PRO A 111 -5.21 -34.14 18.89
CA PRO A 111 -5.69 -35.36 18.27
C PRO A 111 -4.87 -35.68 17.00
N PRO A 112 -4.52 -36.96 16.77
CA PRO A 112 -3.92 -37.37 15.52
C PRO A 112 -4.93 -37.29 14.38
N VAL A 113 -4.47 -36.79 13.24
CA VAL A 113 -5.26 -36.61 12.03
C VAL A 113 -4.58 -37.35 10.88
N ASN A 114 -5.35 -38.15 10.14
CA ASN A 114 -4.89 -38.82 8.92
C ASN A 114 -5.10 -37.96 7.66
N ASP A 115 -4.65 -38.43 6.49
CA ASP A 115 -4.74 -37.68 5.24
C ASP A 115 -6.18 -37.28 4.86
N ALA A 116 -7.15 -38.19 5.04
CA ALA A 116 -8.55 -37.92 4.71
C ALA A 116 -9.15 -36.85 5.64
N GLN A 117 -8.85 -36.91 6.93
CA GLN A 117 -9.28 -35.92 7.90
C GLN A 117 -8.58 -34.57 7.64
N LEU A 118 -7.29 -34.55 7.30
CA LEU A 118 -6.57 -33.33 6.97
C LEU A 118 -7.17 -32.65 5.73
N SER A 119 -7.42 -33.43 4.67
CA SER A 119 -8.09 -32.97 3.44
C SER A 119 -9.45 -32.33 3.75
N GLN A 120 -10.26 -32.94 4.63
CA GLN A 120 -11.52 -32.35 5.09
C GLN A 120 -11.32 -31.05 5.87
N LEU A 121 -10.34 -30.98 6.77
CA LEU A 121 -10.08 -29.79 7.60
C LEU A 121 -9.63 -28.58 6.76
N ILE A 122 -8.83 -28.81 5.71
CA ILE A 122 -8.35 -27.74 4.82
C ILE A 122 -9.32 -27.45 3.67
N ASP A 123 -10.33 -28.31 3.48
CA ASP A 123 -11.31 -28.23 2.41
C ASP A 123 -10.65 -28.08 1.02
N ASP A 124 -9.68 -28.94 0.71
CA ASP A 124 -8.87 -28.85 -0.51
C ASP A 124 -9.64 -29.19 -1.78
N GLN A 125 -10.62 -30.10 -1.71
CA GLN A 125 -11.42 -30.52 -2.87
C GLN A 125 -12.20 -29.34 -3.49
N CYS A 126 -12.74 -28.44 -2.67
CA CYS A 126 -13.45 -27.26 -3.15
C CYS A 126 -12.53 -26.04 -3.39
N TYR A 127 -11.21 -26.17 -3.16
CA TYR A 127 -10.27 -25.06 -3.31
C TYR A 127 -10.23 -24.45 -4.72
N PRO A 128 -10.18 -25.22 -5.83
CA PRO A 128 -10.10 -24.63 -7.16
C PRO A 128 -11.27 -23.68 -7.48
N GLU A 129 -12.49 -24.08 -7.12
CA GLU A 129 -13.69 -23.26 -7.31
C GLU A 129 -13.70 -22.02 -6.40
N ARG A 130 -13.35 -22.19 -5.12
CA ARG A 130 -13.24 -21.08 -4.17
C ARG A 130 -12.17 -20.08 -4.62
N TYR A 131 -11.01 -20.57 -5.05
CA TYR A 131 -9.92 -19.76 -5.56
C TYR A 131 -10.34 -19.00 -6.82
N ALA A 132 -10.96 -19.67 -7.80
CA ALA A 132 -11.43 -19.01 -9.02
C ALA A 132 -12.42 -17.87 -8.72
N LYS A 133 -13.43 -18.15 -7.88
CA LYS A 133 -14.41 -17.15 -7.45
C LYS A 133 -13.74 -15.99 -6.70
N TRP A 134 -12.87 -16.30 -5.74
CA TRP A 134 -12.13 -15.31 -4.97
C TRP A 134 -11.23 -14.47 -5.87
N HIS A 135 -10.50 -15.09 -6.81
CA HIS A 135 -9.53 -14.43 -7.67
C HIS A 135 -10.21 -13.46 -8.63
N THR A 136 -11.31 -13.86 -9.28
CA THR A 136 -12.11 -12.95 -10.12
C THR A 136 -12.56 -11.71 -9.33
N GLN A 137 -13.01 -11.91 -8.09
CA GLN A 137 -13.49 -10.84 -7.25
C GLN A 137 -12.34 -9.96 -6.74
N TRP A 138 -11.21 -10.56 -6.36
CA TRP A 138 -9.99 -9.87 -5.96
C TRP A 138 -9.42 -9.02 -7.11
N GLU A 139 -9.39 -9.56 -8.34
CA GLU A 139 -8.96 -8.82 -9.53
C GLU A 139 -9.85 -7.61 -9.79
N ALA A 140 -11.17 -7.79 -9.75
CA ALA A 140 -12.13 -6.71 -9.89
C ALA A 140 -11.93 -5.62 -8.82
N ASN A 141 -11.82 -6.03 -7.55
CA ASN A 141 -11.64 -5.13 -6.42
C ASN A 141 -10.27 -4.42 -6.42
N SER A 142 -9.23 -5.07 -6.96
CA SER A 142 -7.88 -4.50 -7.04
C SER A 142 -7.69 -3.53 -8.21
N ARG A 143 -8.62 -3.46 -9.17
CA ARG A 143 -8.47 -2.67 -10.40
C ARG A 143 -8.24 -1.19 -10.12
N THR A 144 -9.02 -0.60 -9.22
CA THR A 144 -8.88 0.81 -8.83
C THR A 144 -7.54 1.06 -8.15
N PHE A 145 -7.10 0.15 -7.27
CA PHE A 145 -5.79 0.25 -6.62
C PHE A 145 -4.65 0.16 -7.64
N LYS A 146 -4.71 -0.80 -8.57
CA LYS A 146 -3.71 -0.99 -9.63
C LYS A 146 -3.60 0.27 -10.50
N GLY A 147 -4.73 0.82 -10.95
CA GLY A 147 -4.71 2.05 -11.75
C GLY A 147 -4.18 3.27 -11.00
N LEU A 148 -4.50 3.40 -9.70
CA LEU A 148 -3.90 4.41 -8.84
C LEU A 148 -2.38 4.20 -8.71
N LEU A 149 -1.95 2.97 -8.42
CA LEU A 149 -0.54 2.61 -8.26
C LEU A 149 0.25 2.90 -9.54
N ASP A 150 -0.22 2.45 -10.70
CA ASP A 150 0.42 2.69 -11.99
C ASP A 150 0.57 4.19 -12.26
N GLY A 151 -0.50 4.95 -12.00
CA GLY A 151 -0.45 6.41 -12.09
C GLY A 151 0.57 7.03 -11.14
N ARG A 152 0.64 6.56 -9.88
CA ARG A 152 1.64 7.03 -8.89
C ARG A 152 3.06 6.66 -9.31
N ILE A 153 3.30 5.45 -9.81
CA ILE A 153 4.62 5.02 -10.32
C ILE A 153 5.08 5.91 -11.48
N GLN A 154 4.15 6.31 -12.36
CA GLN A 154 4.48 7.15 -13.52
C GLN A 154 4.71 8.62 -13.18
N ASN A 155 4.16 9.13 -12.07
CA ASN A 155 4.10 10.56 -11.77
C ASN A 155 4.81 10.98 -10.47
N THR A 156 5.14 10.02 -9.60
CA THR A 156 5.73 10.28 -8.27
C THR A 156 6.96 9.41 -8.01
N SER A 157 7.55 9.50 -6.81
CA SER A 157 8.63 8.60 -6.37
C SER A 157 8.16 7.27 -5.76
N VAL A 158 6.86 6.96 -5.85
CA VAL A 158 6.36 5.61 -5.57
C VAL A 158 6.94 4.62 -6.59
N GLU A 159 7.40 3.47 -6.11
CA GLU A 159 7.91 2.39 -6.98
C GLU A 159 7.13 1.08 -6.82
N GLN A 160 6.46 0.90 -5.68
CA GLN A 160 5.75 -0.34 -5.37
C GLN A 160 4.47 -0.06 -4.58
N GLY A 161 3.56 -1.02 -4.62
CA GLY A 161 2.32 -0.97 -3.87
C GLY A 161 2.00 -2.29 -3.18
N ILE A 162 1.33 -2.19 -2.03
CA ILE A 162 0.82 -3.34 -1.28
C ILE A 162 -0.69 -3.19 -1.18
N TRP A 163 -1.42 -4.18 -1.69
CA TRP A 163 -2.87 -4.24 -1.56
C TRP A 163 -3.26 -5.18 -0.43
N LEU A 164 -3.72 -4.62 0.68
CA LEU A 164 -4.26 -5.37 1.81
C LEU A 164 -5.77 -5.54 1.60
N SER A 165 -6.10 -6.49 0.72
CA SER A 165 -7.47 -6.81 0.31
C SER A 165 -8.19 -7.65 1.35
N SER A 166 -9.48 -7.38 1.54
CA SER A 166 -10.45 -8.25 2.23
C SER A 166 -11.57 -8.68 1.27
N ASN A 167 -11.28 -8.69 -0.02
CA ASN A 167 -12.15 -9.15 -1.10
C ASN A 167 -13.54 -8.48 -1.14
N GLY A 168 -13.57 -7.15 -1.08
CA GLY A 168 -14.83 -6.38 -1.17
C GLY A 168 -15.60 -6.31 0.15
N ARG A 169 -14.90 -6.56 1.25
CA ARG A 169 -15.38 -6.42 2.61
C ARG A 169 -14.43 -5.53 3.40
N CYS A 170 -14.90 -4.95 4.49
CA CYS A 170 -14.06 -4.21 5.41
C CYS A 170 -13.10 -5.17 6.11
N MET A 171 -11.83 -4.79 6.22
CA MET A 171 -10.81 -5.61 6.88
C MET A 171 -11.03 -5.81 8.39
N PHE A 172 -11.92 -5.03 9.03
CA PHE A 172 -12.17 -5.09 10.47
C PHE A 172 -13.50 -5.72 10.85
N CYS A 173 -14.61 -5.30 10.24
CA CYS A 173 -15.94 -5.81 10.57
C CYS A 173 -16.56 -6.70 9.48
N GLU A 174 -15.82 -6.95 8.40
CA GLU A 174 -16.27 -7.78 7.27
C GLU A 174 -17.54 -7.29 6.54
N SER A 175 -18.05 -6.09 6.85
CA SER A 175 -19.16 -5.48 6.12
C SER A 175 -18.80 -5.26 4.66
N LYS A 176 -19.77 -5.40 3.74
CA LYS A 176 -19.53 -5.22 2.31
C LYS A 176 -19.07 -3.79 2.03
N THR A 177 -18.01 -3.62 1.24
CA THR A 177 -17.47 -2.31 0.86
C THR A 177 -16.80 -2.38 -0.51
N ASP A 178 -16.95 -1.33 -1.29
CA ASP A 178 -16.22 -1.05 -2.53
C ASP A 178 -15.21 0.10 -2.35
N ARG A 179 -15.10 0.63 -1.13
CA ARG A 179 -14.21 1.75 -0.80
C ARG A 179 -12.77 1.28 -0.66
N MET A 180 -11.88 2.21 -1.01
CA MET A 180 -10.44 2.03 -0.95
C MET A 180 -9.83 3.21 -0.22
N SER A 181 -9.17 2.92 0.89
CA SER A 181 -8.37 3.90 1.63
C SER A 181 -6.91 3.63 1.32
N THR A 182 -6.11 4.69 1.10
CA THR A 182 -4.68 4.52 0.81
C THR A 182 -3.83 5.41 1.68
N ALA A 183 -2.62 4.94 1.94
CA ALA A 183 -1.57 5.71 2.60
C ALA A 183 -0.23 5.42 1.94
N THR A 184 0.61 6.44 1.89
CA THR A 184 1.91 6.35 1.22
C THR A 184 3.00 6.61 2.22
N ILE A 185 3.99 5.73 2.25
CA ILE A 185 5.22 5.90 3.02
C ILE A 185 6.29 6.37 2.04
N MET A 186 6.93 7.49 2.36
CA MET A 186 7.89 8.16 1.49
C MET A 186 9.26 8.19 2.16
N ALA A 187 10.22 7.47 1.58
CA ALA A 187 11.64 7.58 1.87
C ALA A 187 12.37 7.94 0.57
N GLU A 188 13.54 7.35 0.29
CA GLU A 188 14.15 7.43 -1.04
C GLU A 188 13.23 6.83 -2.12
N LYS A 189 12.55 5.73 -1.77
CA LYS A 189 11.54 5.05 -2.60
C LYS A 189 10.20 5.04 -1.87
N GLY A 190 9.14 5.38 -2.58
CA GLY A 190 7.78 5.41 -2.03
C GLY A 190 7.08 4.06 -2.11
N VAL A 191 6.30 3.72 -1.09
CA VAL A 191 5.41 2.56 -1.06
C VAL A 191 3.98 3.02 -0.82
N LEU A 192 3.09 2.69 -1.76
CA LEU A 192 1.65 2.90 -1.62
C LEU A 192 1.02 1.67 -0.96
N VAL A 193 0.31 1.85 0.15
CA VAL A 193 -0.45 0.78 0.77
C VAL A 193 -1.93 1.09 0.68
N GLY A 194 -2.70 0.16 0.14
CA GLY A 194 -4.15 0.25 0.03
C GLY A 194 -4.83 -0.73 0.97
N PHE A 195 -5.98 -0.29 1.50
CA PHE A 195 -6.81 -0.99 2.46
C PHE A 195 -8.28 -0.96 2.00
N GLN A 196 -9.05 -1.98 2.37
CA GLN A 196 -10.51 -1.96 2.22
C GLN A 196 -11.18 -1.67 3.56
N LEU A 197 -11.70 -0.47 3.70
CA LEU A 197 -12.46 -0.02 4.86
C LEU A 197 -13.92 0.23 4.47
N CYS A 198 -14.87 0.02 5.39
CA CYS A 198 -16.23 0.55 5.21
C CYS A 198 -16.26 2.04 5.56
N GLY A 199 -17.34 2.74 5.20
CA GLY A 199 -17.46 4.18 5.45
C GLY A 199 -17.29 4.55 6.93
N GLU A 200 -17.82 3.76 7.86
CA GLU A 200 -17.66 3.97 9.30
C GLU A 200 -16.19 3.95 9.72
N HIS A 201 -15.45 2.92 9.31
CA HIS A 201 -14.04 2.78 9.62
C HIS A 201 -13.15 3.79 8.87
N GLU A 202 -13.57 4.30 7.71
CA GLU A 202 -12.89 5.45 7.08
C GLU A 202 -13.08 6.73 7.90
N THR A 203 -14.30 6.99 8.39
CA THR A 203 -14.58 8.13 9.27
C THR A 203 -13.81 8.04 10.58
N GLU A 204 -13.73 6.86 11.18
CA GLU A 204 -12.89 6.64 12.36
C GLU A 204 -11.41 6.92 12.06
N ALA A 205 -10.91 6.44 10.92
CA ALA A 205 -9.51 6.67 10.52
C ALA A 205 -9.14 8.16 10.39
N MET A 206 -10.10 9.02 10.03
CA MET A 206 -9.90 10.47 9.95
C MET A 206 -9.59 11.12 11.31
N ASN A 207 -9.96 10.47 12.41
CA ASN A 207 -9.64 10.94 13.77
C ASN A 207 -8.24 10.52 14.24
N HIS A 208 -7.49 9.80 13.42
CA HIS A 208 -6.11 9.41 13.71
C HIS A 208 -5.11 10.25 12.90
N PRO A 209 -3.88 10.43 13.40
CA PRO A 209 -2.85 11.20 12.69
C PRO A 209 -2.52 10.67 11.29
N THR A 210 -2.62 9.35 11.10
CA THR A 210 -2.43 8.68 9.80
C THR A 210 -3.32 7.45 9.72
N LEU A 211 -3.61 7.00 8.49
CA LEU A 211 -4.29 5.73 8.27
C LEU A 211 -3.53 4.56 8.92
N PHE A 212 -2.20 4.54 8.86
CA PHE A 212 -1.42 3.49 9.52
C PHE A 212 -1.61 3.50 11.03
N ASN A 213 -1.63 4.67 11.67
CA ASN A 213 -1.89 4.77 13.12
C ASN A 213 -3.26 4.18 13.47
N TYR A 214 -4.27 4.45 12.64
CA TYR A 214 -5.59 3.86 12.78
C TYR A 214 -5.53 2.33 12.67
N ILE A 215 -4.95 1.79 11.59
CA ILE A 215 -4.81 0.35 11.39
C ILE A 215 -4.09 -0.32 12.57
N CYS A 216 -3.01 0.30 13.06
CA CYS A 216 -2.24 -0.24 14.18
C CYS A 216 -3.05 -0.23 15.48
N SER A 217 -3.79 0.85 15.74
CA SER A 217 -4.66 0.93 16.92
C SER A 217 -5.79 -0.11 16.89
N LYS A 218 -6.37 -0.39 15.70
CA LYS A 218 -7.46 -1.35 15.54
C LYS A 218 -7.02 -2.79 15.61
N THR A 219 -5.83 -3.10 15.11
CA THR A 219 -5.30 -4.47 15.05
C THR A 219 -4.42 -4.84 16.24
N GLY A 220 -3.94 -3.85 17.00
CA GLY A 220 -2.83 -4.01 17.93
C GLY A 220 -1.49 -4.27 17.24
N ILE A 221 -1.44 -4.45 15.92
CA ILE A 221 -0.21 -4.68 15.15
C ILE A 221 0.54 -3.36 15.10
N PRO A 222 1.78 -3.28 15.62
CA PRO A 222 2.57 -2.07 15.49
C PRO A 222 2.87 -1.81 14.01
N ALA A 223 3.04 -0.55 13.66
CA ALA A 223 3.42 -0.23 12.30
C ALA A 223 4.90 -0.63 12.11
N PRO A 224 5.22 -1.64 11.28
CA PRO A 224 6.57 -2.21 11.24
C PRO A 224 7.63 -1.24 10.70
N PHE A 225 7.22 -0.08 10.15
CA PHE A 225 8.09 0.91 9.54
C PHE A 225 8.09 2.28 10.25
N PHE A 226 7.22 2.50 11.25
CA PHE A 226 7.03 3.83 11.83
C PHE A 226 7.70 4.06 13.18
N ALA A 227 8.40 3.06 13.73
CA ALA A 227 9.14 3.22 14.99
C ALA A 227 10.14 4.39 14.99
N ARG A 228 10.48 4.94 13.79
CA ARG A 228 11.30 6.14 13.61
C ARG A 228 10.80 7.10 12.51
N ALA A 229 9.63 6.84 11.92
CA ALA A 229 9.12 7.68 10.85
C ALA A 229 8.47 8.93 11.45
N THR A 230 8.96 10.10 11.08
CA THR A 230 8.31 11.37 11.44
C THR A 230 7.16 11.60 10.47
N VAL A 231 5.94 11.76 10.99
CA VAL A 231 4.84 12.26 10.18
C VAL A 231 5.20 13.68 9.74
N VAL A 232 5.48 13.87 8.45
CA VAL A 232 5.74 15.19 7.91
C VAL A 232 4.39 15.91 7.82
N LEU A 233 4.04 16.60 8.91
CA LEU A 233 2.93 17.54 8.88
C LEU A 233 3.31 18.71 7.97
N HIS A 234 2.45 18.97 6.99
CA HIS A 234 2.56 20.12 6.10
C HIS A 234 2.63 21.40 6.94
N GLY A 235 3.76 22.11 6.91
CA GLY A 235 3.95 23.28 7.77
C GLY A 235 5.39 23.78 7.76
N LYS A 236 6.18 23.44 8.78
CA LYS A 236 7.47 24.13 9.01
C LYS A 236 8.58 23.77 8.02
N TYR A 237 8.64 22.52 7.56
CA TYR A 237 9.73 22.04 6.71
C TYR A 237 9.36 21.87 5.24
N ALA A 238 8.07 21.90 4.91
CA ALA A 238 7.57 21.67 3.55
C ALA A 238 8.18 22.65 2.55
N LEU A 239 8.19 23.95 2.86
CA LEU A 239 8.81 24.97 2.01
C LEU A 239 10.32 24.76 1.83
N THR A 240 11.04 24.37 2.88
CA THR A 240 12.48 24.08 2.79
C THR A 240 12.75 22.88 1.91
N ILE A 241 11.98 21.80 2.07
CA ILE A 241 12.10 20.60 1.25
C ILE A 241 11.74 20.91 -0.21
N THR A 242 10.64 21.62 -0.44
CA THR A 242 10.23 22.08 -1.78
C THR A 242 11.30 22.94 -2.43
N ARG A 243 11.89 23.89 -1.69
CA ARG A 243 12.99 24.71 -2.20
C ARG A 243 14.21 23.86 -2.54
N HIS A 244 14.59 22.92 -1.68
CA HIS A 244 15.69 22.01 -1.94
C HIS A 244 15.44 21.21 -3.23
N ALA A 245 14.26 20.64 -3.37
CA ALA A 245 13.86 19.84 -4.53
C ALA A 245 13.88 20.66 -5.84
N LEU A 246 13.39 21.90 -5.82
CA LEU A 246 13.45 22.80 -6.97
C LEU A 246 14.90 23.11 -7.39
N LEU A 247 15.77 23.39 -6.42
CA LEU A 247 17.15 23.80 -6.70
C LEU A 247 18.06 22.64 -7.10
N LYS A 248 17.92 21.49 -6.43
CA LYS A 248 18.80 20.33 -6.60
C LYS A 248 18.31 19.32 -7.61
N ASP A 249 17.02 19.01 -7.60
CA ASP A 249 16.48 17.93 -8.43
C ASP A 249 15.88 18.42 -9.76
N LEU A 250 15.51 19.70 -9.82
CA LEU A 250 14.96 20.34 -11.02
C LEU A 250 15.89 21.38 -11.65
N ASP A 251 17.13 21.53 -11.16
CA ASP A 251 18.13 22.49 -11.67
C ASP A 251 17.60 23.92 -11.83
N CYS A 252 16.81 24.37 -10.86
CA CYS A 252 16.29 25.73 -10.84
C CYS A 252 17.15 26.64 -9.96
N GLU A 253 16.98 27.94 -10.16
CA GLU A 253 17.44 29.00 -9.26
C GLU A 253 16.23 29.64 -8.60
N ASN A 254 16.35 30.05 -7.34
CA ASN A 254 15.25 30.67 -6.64
C ASN A 254 15.05 32.11 -7.13
N GLU A 255 13.87 32.43 -7.67
CA GLU A 255 13.53 33.79 -8.13
C GLU A 255 12.74 34.56 -7.07
N LYS A 256 11.75 33.91 -6.44
CA LYS A 256 10.89 34.56 -5.43
C LYS A 256 10.30 33.55 -4.46
N VAL A 257 10.21 33.93 -3.18
CA VAL A 257 9.44 33.21 -2.16
C VAL A 257 8.45 34.18 -1.52
N SER A 258 7.18 33.78 -1.42
CA SER A 258 6.11 34.62 -0.87
C SER A 258 5.06 33.73 -0.20
N GLY A 259 5.01 33.76 1.14
CA GLY A 259 4.15 32.85 1.91
C GLY A 259 4.41 31.39 1.56
N ALA A 260 3.35 30.67 1.18
CA ALA A 260 3.39 29.27 0.75
C ALA A 260 3.78 29.06 -0.73
N THR A 261 4.22 30.12 -1.43
CA THR A 261 4.54 30.07 -2.86
C THR A 261 6.03 30.27 -3.12
N ILE A 262 6.62 29.37 -3.91
CA ILE A 262 8.01 29.47 -4.41
C ILE A 262 7.98 29.57 -5.94
N THR A 263 8.65 30.58 -6.49
CA THR A 263 8.93 30.71 -7.92
C THR A 263 10.41 30.42 -8.15
N ALA A 264 10.70 29.39 -8.92
CA ALA A 264 12.04 29.01 -9.31
C ALA A 264 12.19 29.04 -10.84
N LYS A 265 13.39 29.38 -11.31
CA LYS A 265 13.69 29.59 -12.73
C LYS A 265 14.73 28.59 -13.22
N ARG A 266 14.45 27.92 -14.34
CA ARG A 266 15.39 27.04 -15.04
C ARG A 266 16.38 27.86 -15.87
N LYS A 267 17.55 27.28 -16.18
CA LYS A 267 18.52 27.88 -17.13
C LYS A 267 17.92 28.20 -18.50
N SER A 268 16.93 27.40 -18.94
CA SER A 268 16.16 27.62 -20.18
C SER A 268 15.27 28.88 -20.17
N GLY A 269 15.11 29.53 -19.02
CA GLY A 269 14.22 30.68 -18.83
C GLY A 269 12.81 30.31 -18.38
N PHE A 270 12.44 29.03 -18.41
CA PHE A 270 11.18 28.54 -17.87
C PHE A 270 11.09 28.77 -16.36
N ARG A 271 9.87 28.95 -15.85
CA ARG A 271 9.61 29.10 -14.41
C ARG A 271 8.71 28.00 -13.91
N VAL A 272 9.00 27.56 -12.69
CA VAL A 272 8.21 26.62 -11.91
C VAL A 272 7.68 27.40 -10.71
N ILE A 273 6.36 27.56 -10.64
CA ILE A 273 5.69 28.20 -9.52
C ILE A 273 4.99 27.10 -8.73
N VAL A 274 5.41 26.92 -7.49
CA VAL A 274 4.82 25.97 -6.56
C VAL A 274 4.03 26.76 -5.53
N ARG A 275 2.71 26.57 -5.48
CA ARG A 275 1.85 26.97 -4.37
C ARG A 275 1.55 25.72 -3.55
N GLN A 276 1.83 25.74 -2.25
CA GLN A 276 1.68 24.58 -1.39
C GLN A 276 1.14 25.02 -0.03
N ASP A 277 -0.18 25.26 0.06
CA ASP A 277 -0.85 25.73 1.28
C ASP A 277 -1.14 24.54 2.22
N ALA A 278 -1.53 23.41 1.64
CA ALA A 278 -1.67 22.10 2.29
C ALA A 278 -1.38 20.96 1.29
N LEU A 279 -1.26 19.72 1.77
CA LEU A 279 -1.11 18.56 0.87
C LEU A 279 -2.32 18.38 -0.08
N HIS A 280 -3.50 18.87 0.31
CA HIS A 280 -4.72 18.85 -0.48
C HIS A 280 -5.06 20.21 -1.12
N ASP A 281 -4.26 21.25 -0.88
CA ASP A 281 -4.41 22.57 -1.50
C ASP A 281 -3.06 23.03 -2.06
N TYR A 282 -2.83 22.69 -3.32
CA TYR A 282 -1.58 22.98 -4.00
C TYR A 282 -1.79 23.20 -5.50
N ALA A 283 -0.78 23.83 -6.10
CA ALA A 283 -0.65 23.93 -7.54
C ALA A 283 0.82 24.00 -7.97
N TYR A 284 1.14 23.33 -9.08
CA TYR A 284 2.42 23.43 -9.77
C TYR A 284 2.19 24.04 -11.14
N ILE A 285 2.67 25.27 -11.37
CA ILE A 285 2.46 26.01 -12.63
C ILE A 285 3.79 26.14 -13.36
N ILE A 286 3.80 25.74 -14.63
CA ILE A 286 4.95 25.94 -15.52
C ILE A 286 4.67 27.15 -16.40
N GLN A 287 5.59 28.11 -16.42
CA GLN A 287 5.55 29.26 -17.33
C GLN A 287 6.68 29.21 -18.34
N ASP A 288 6.39 29.65 -19.56
CA ASP A 288 7.39 29.85 -20.60
C ASP A 288 8.36 31.01 -20.26
N PRO A 289 9.44 31.20 -21.04
CA PRO A 289 10.37 32.32 -20.83
C PRO A 289 9.73 33.71 -20.90
N ARG A 290 8.55 33.81 -21.53
CA ARG A 290 7.73 35.03 -21.62
C ARG A 290 6.72 35.17 -20.46
N ARG A 291 6.86 34.36 -19.41
CA ARG A 291 6.00 34.33 -18.20
C ARG A 291 4.55 33.93 -18.46
N ARG A 292 4.26 33.26 -19.58
CA ARG A 292 2.91 32.75 -19.87
C ARG A 292 2.75 31.34 -19.32
N PRO A 293 1.66 31.03 -18.59
CA PRO A 293 1.37 29.67 -18.16
C PRO A 293 1.22 28.73 -19.36
N VAL A 294 1.89 27.59 -19.33
CA VAL A 294 1.85 26.58 -20.40
C VAL A 294 1.28 25.25 -19.94
N SER A 295 1.50 24.89 -18.67
CA SER A 295 0.92 23.70 -18.05
C SER A 295 0.74 23.91 -16.56
N ARG A 296 -0.15 23.12 -15.94
CA ARG A 296 -0.42 23.17 -14.51
C ARG A 296 -0.84 21.81 -13.96
N ILE A 297 -0.47 21.52 -12.73
CA ILE A 297 -1.10 20.52 -11.87
C ILE A 297 -1.78 21.27 -10.73
N ASP A 298 -3.01 20.92 -10.38
CA ASP A 298 -3.69 21.49 -9.23
C ASP A 298 -4.67 20.52 -8.57
N SER A 299 -4.97 20.76 -7.29
CA SER A 299 -5.84 19.92 -6.45
C SER A 299 -7.31 20.35 -6.43
N ALA A 300 -7.69 21.36 -7.20
CA ALA A 300 -9.03 21.91 -7.10
C ALA A 300 -10.07 20.96 -7.70
N ASN A 301 -11.14 20.69 -6.95
CA ASN A 301 -12.20 19.77 -7.37
C ASN A 301 -13.20 20.44 -8.34
N HIS A 302 -12.75 20.72 -9.57
CA HIS A 302 -13.58 21.33 -10.62
C HIS A 302 -13.58 20.55 -11.95
N HIS A 303 -12.95 19.38 -11.97
CA HIS A 303 -12.94 18.46 -13.11
C HIS A 303 -13.34 17.06 -12.68
N HIS A 304 -14.07 16.36 -13.55
CA HIS A 304 -14.36 14.95 -13.38
C HIS A 304 -13.23 14.12 -14.00
N VAL A 305 -12.39 13.54 -13.16
CA VAL A 305 -11.27 12.67 -13.55
C VAL A 305 -11.38 11.33 -12.81
N ALA A 306 -10.83 10.26 -13.40
CA ALA A 306 -10.93 8.90 -12.85
C ALA A 306 -10.27 8.73 -11.47
N TYR A 307 -9.24 9.54 -11.19
CA TYR A 307 -8.56 9.61 -9.89
C TYR A 307 -8.40 11.09 -9.55
N GLY A 308 -9.32 11.61 -8.73
CA GLY A 308 -9.41 13.04 -8.39
C GLY A 308 -9.32 13.30 -6.90
N PRO A 309 -9.31 14.58 -6.48
CA PRO A 309 -9.58 15.76 -7.31
C PRO A 309 -8.37 16.25 -8.12
N ASP A 310 -7.17 15.79 -7.78
CA ASP A 310 -5.92 16.27 -8.36
C ASP A 310 -5.79 15.92 -9.84
N HIS A 311 -5.50 16.93 -10.66
CA HIS A 311 -5.50 16.78 -12.11
C HIS A 311 -4.43 17.64 -12.79
N VAL A 312 -4.14 17.31 -14.04
CA VAL A 312 -3.12 17.97 -14.86
C VAL A 312 -3.73 18.61 -16.12
N HIS A 313 -3.31 19.85 -16.35
CA HIS A 313 -3.52 20.64 -17.55
C HIS A 313 -2.24 20.63 -18.37
N ARG A 314 -2.16 19.78 -19.40
CA ARG A 314 -0.91 19.60 -20.18
C ARG A 314 -0.59 20.76 -21.13
N ASP A 315 -1.59 21.43 -21.67
CA ASP A 315 -1.41 22.58 -22.56
C ASP A 315 -2.48 23.65 -22.35
N LEU A 316 -2.15 24.65 -21.54
CA LEU A 316 -3.01 25.80 -21.25
C LEU A 316 -3.16 26.77 -22.43
N ARG A 317 -2.41 26.59 -23.53
CA ARG A 317 -2.48 27.49 -24.70
C ARG A 317 -3.64 27.15 -25.64
N LYS A 318 -4.27 25.99 -25.49
CA LYS A 318 -5.40 25.53 -26.32
C LYS A 318 -6.66 25.36 -25.47
N ALA A 319 -7.45 26.42 -25.37
CA ALA A 319 -8.67 26.47 -24.54
C ALA A 319 -9.64 25.29 -24.77
N ASN A 320 -9.78 24.79 -26.00
CA ASN A 320 -10.77 23.76 -26.35
C ASN A 320 -10.20 22.33 -26.47
N LYS A 321 -8.93 22.10 -26.13
CA LYS A 321 -8.26 20.79 -26.31
C LYS A 321 -7.45 20.32 -25.10
N ASN A 322 -7.58 20.99 -23.96
CA ASN A 322 -6.85 20.58 -22.78
C ASN A 322 -7.54 19.34 -22.19
N LYS A 323 -7.09 18.15 -22.63
CA LYS A 323 -7.53 16.89 -22.05
C LYS A 323 -7.03 16.85 -20.61
N VAL A 324 -7.93 17.14 -19.68
CA VAL A 324 -7.64 17.09 -18.25
C VAL A 324 -7.58 15.61 -17.84
N GLU A 325 -6.50 15.25 -17.17
CA GLU A 325 -6.23 13.88 -16.74
C GLU A 325 -5.91 13.88 -15.24
N PRO A 326 -6.09 12.76 -14.53
CA PRO A 326 -5.55 12.61 -13.18
C PRO A 326 -4.05 12.95 -13.15
N SER A 327 -3.61 13.72 -12.15
CA SER A 327 -2.18 14.00 -11.97
C SER A 327 -1.47 12.90 -11.19
N PHE A 328 -2.20 12.20 -10.32
CA PHE A 328 -1.64 11.25 -9.35
C PHE A 328 -0.56 11.89 -8.46
N THR A 329 -0.62 13.19 -8.19
CA THR A 329 0.35 13.90 -7.34
C THR A 329 -0.12 13.99 -5.89
N TYR A 330 0.80 14.25 -4.95
CA TYR A 330 0.53 14.29 -3.51
C TYR A 330 0.44 15.70 -2.93
N GLY A 331 0.72 16.73 -3.72
CA GLY A 331 0.91 18.08 -3.20
C GLY A 331 2.18 18.22 -2.38
N PHE A 332 3.16 17.34 -2.62
CA PHE A 332 4.47 17.37 -1.99
C PHE A 332 5.55 17.25 -3.06
N VAL A 333 6.25 18.36 -3.34
CA VAL A 333 7.15 18.47 -4.50
C VAL A 333 8.20 17.37 -4.55
N ALA A 334 8.80 17.00 -3.41
CA ALA A 334 9.79 15.93 -3.37
C ALA A 334 9.23 14.56 -3.81
N ALA A 335 7.94 14.29 -3.55
CA ALA A 335 7.26 13.11 -4.08
C ALA A 335 6.90 13.26 -5.56
N ASP A 336 6.54 14.47 -5.99
CA ASP A 336 5.94 14.76 -7.30
C ASP A 336 6.95 15.19 -8.37
N LEU A 337 8.25 15.14 -8.07
CA LEU A 337 9.35 15.57 -8.94
C LEU A 337 9.23 15.02 -10.36
N LYS A 338 8.87 13.74 -10.51
CA LYS A 338 8.74 13.06 -11.80
C LYS A 338 7.69 13.73 -12.70
N ALA A 339 6.50 14.02 -12.17
CA ALA A 339 5.45 14.72 -12.90
C ALA A 339 5.85 16.16 -13.27
N ILE A 340 6.41 16.90 -12.31
CA ILE A 340 6.83 18.30 -12.51
C ILE A 340 7.92 18.38 -13.58
N LYS A 341 8.96 17.55 -13.47
CA LYS A 341 10.06 17.46 -14.44
C LYS A 341 9.56 17.14 -15.84
N LYS A 342 8.67 16.15 -15.97
CA LYS A 342 8.06 15.78 -17.25
C LYS A 342 7.29 16.95 -17.87
N LEU A 343 6.58 17.78 -17.09
CA LEU A 343 5.89 18.96 -17.62
C LEU A 343 6.88 20.03 -18.11
N ILE A 344 7.96 20.27 -17.37
CA ILE A 344 9.01 21.22 -17.74
C ILE A 344 9.68 20.78 -19.04
N GLU A 345 10.17 19.55 -19.11
CA GLU A 345 10.92 19.02 -20.26
C GLU A 345 10.06 18.98 -21.53
N ASN A 346 8.79 18.61 -21.41
CA ASN A 346 7.85 18.67 -22.53
C ASN A 346 7.63 20.11 -23.01
N ALA A 347 7.51 21.06 -22.09
CA ALA A 347 7.33 22.47 -22.44
C ALA A 347 8.59 23.06 -23.08
N GLU A 348 9.77 22.74 -22.56
CA GLU A 348 11.09 23.11 -23.11
C GLU A 348 11.25 22.55 -24.53
N THR A 349 10.95 21.26 -24.73
CA THR A 349 11.05 20.62 -26.05
C THR A 349 10.14 21.28 -27.07
N GLN A 350 8.86 21.50 -26.73
CA GLN A 350 7.90 22.16 -27.61
C GLN A 350 8.30 23.61 -27.92
N TRP A 351 8.94 24.30 -26.98
CA TRP A 351 9.44 25.65 -27.20
C TRP A 351 10.60 25.68 -28.19
N GLN A 352 11.57 24.76 -28.03
CA GLN A 352 12.69 24.64 -28.96
C GLN A 352 12.21 24.29 -30.38
N SER A 353 11.27 23.35 -30.52
CA SER A 353 10.69 23.03 -31.83
C SER A 353 10.01 24.22 -32.48
N LYS A 354 9.35 25.09 -31.71
CA LYS A 354 8.73 26.32 -32.23
C LYS A 354 9.75 27.36 -32.66
N LEU A 355 10.84 27.53 -31.90
CA LEU A 355 11.92 28.43 -32.28
C LEU A 355 12.60 27.96 -33.56
N ALA A 356 12.85 26.66 -33.70
CA ALA A 356 13.43 26.07 -34.91
C ALA A 356 12.51 26.16 -36.13
N ALA A 357 11.19 26.15 -35.93
CA ALA A 357 10.20 26.27 -36.99
C ALA A 357 9.88 27.72 -37.40
N GLN A 358 10.41 28.73 -36.69
CA GLN A 358 10.30 30.12 -37.13
C GLN A 358 11.32 30.36 -38.26
N PRO A 359 10.88 30.66 -39.50
CA PRO A 359 11.82 30.95 -40.57
C PRO A 359 12.65 32.17 -40.19
N PHE A 360 13.98 32.06 -40.36
CA PHE A 360 14.87 33.21 -40.34
C PHE A 360 14.40 34.21 -41.40
N GLY A 361 13.70 35.26 -40.99
CA GLY A 361 13.28 36.30 -41.93
C GLY A 361 12.09 37.12 -41.45
N LYS A 362 12.41 38.22 -40.77
CA LYS A 362 12.08 39.59 -41.20
C LYS A 362 12.78 40.55 -40.25
N ALA A 363 14.02 40.89 -40.62
CA ALA A 363 14.68 42.12 -40.19
C ALA A 363 13.98 43.31 -40.84
#